data_AF-A0A957YYI0-F1
#
_entry.id   AF-A0A957YYI0-F1
#
_cell.length_a   1.000
_cell.length_b   1.000
_cell.length_c   1.000
_cell.angle_alpha   90.00
_cell.angle_beta   90.00
_cell.angle_gamma   90.00
#
_symmetry.space_group_name_H-M   'P 1'
#
loop_
_entity.id
_entity.type
_entity.pdbx_description
1 polymer ?
#
loop_
_entity_poly.entity_id
_entity_poly.type
_entity_poly.pdbx_seq_one_letter_code
_entity_poly.pdbx_strand_id
1 'polypeptide(L)'
;MKQTTVTIPPTEYEDLTICVAIPDLEDVRTFSDQLHAAGKPWVGFFQGWDGEYLPSEPTPPPGSKMTFTPAEFVLGDSRVWFFGRMWENGDEQPPAETCSGPAAQGTVEHNVLVYA
;
A
#
# COMPACT_ATOMS: atom_id res chain seq x y z
N MET A 1 -10.65 -6.24 11.89
CA MET A 1 -11.32 -5.89 10.62
C MET A 1 -12.39 -4.84 10.86
N LYS A 2 -12.28 -3.67 10.24
CA LYS A 2 -13.31 -2.62 10.25
C LYS A 2 -13.80 -2.40 8.83
N GLN A 3 -15.10 -2.50 8.61
CA GLN A 3 -15.75 -2.38 7.30
C GLN A 3 -16.45 -1.01 7.21
N THR A 4 -16.31 -0.31 6.08
CA THR A 4 -16.96 1.00 5.84
C THR A 4 -17.60 1.00 4.44
N THR A 5 -18.73 1.69 4.30
CA THR A 5 -19.59 1.69 3.09
C THR A 5 -19.82 3.12 2.61
N VAL A 6 -19.80 3.32 1.28
CA VAL A 6 -19.91 4.64 0.62
C VAL A 6 -20.96 4.57 -0.47
N THR A 7 -21.68 5.66 -0.70
CA THR A 7 -22.77 5.74 -1.69
C THR A 7 -22.62 6.98 -2.58
N ILE A 8 -22.61 6.76 -3.90
CA ILE A 8 -22.51 7.78 -4.95
C ILE A 8 -23.89 7.91 -5.65
N PRO A 9 -24.38 9.13 -5.98
CA PRO A 9 -25.69 9.34 -6.59
C PRO A 9 -25.69 9.25 -8.14
N PRO A 10 -26.69 8.58 -8.75
CA PRO A 10 -26.59 8.08 -10.12
C PRO A 10 -26.75 9.17 -11.18
N THR A 11 -25.79 9.27 -12.09
CA THR A 11 -25.87 10.03 -13.35
C THR A 11 -25.64 9.12 -14.55
N GLU A 12 -26.73 8.64 -15.18
CA GLU A 12 -26.87 7.90 -16.47
C GLU A 12 -25.88 6.78 -16.86
N TYR A 13 -24.86 6.54 -16.06
CA TYR A 13 -24.11 5.30 -15.92
C TYR A 13 -24.40 4.87 -14.49
N GLU A 14 -24.89 3.65 -14.30
CA GLU A 14 -25.09 3.13 -12.94
C GLU A 14 -23.79 3.31 -12.16
N ASP A 15 -23.84 4.01 -11.03
CA ASP A 15 -22.67 4.20 -10.17
C ASP A 15 -22.21 2.83 -9.67
N LEU A 16 -21.22 2.27 -10.35
CA LEU A 16 -20.63 0.99 -10.02
C LEU A 16 -19.78 1.17 -8.75
N THR A 17 -20.42 0.99 -7.60
CA THR A 17 -19.73 0.97 -6.31
C THR A 17 -19.14 -0.42 -6.10
N ILE A 18 -17.81 -0.50 -6.15
CA ILE A 18 -17.07 -1.75 -5.88
C ILE A 18 -16.55 -1.70 -4.45
N CYS A 19 -16.88 -2.70 -3.65
CA CYS A 19 -16.29 -2.87 -2.32
C CYS A 19 -14.88 -3.44 -2.47
N VAL A 20 -13.88 -2.71 -1.98
CA VAL A 20 -12.49 -3.19 -1.91
C VAL A 20 -12.10 -3.42 -0.46
N ALA A 21 -11.37 -4.50 -0.21
CA ALA A 21 -10.85 -4.81 1.13
C ALA A 21 -9.51 -4.10 1.31
N ILE A 22 -9.43 -3.17 2.27
CA ILE A 22 -8.16 -2.53 2.64
C ILE A 22 -7.56 -3.30 3.83
N PRO A 23 -6.34 -3.82 3.71
CA PRO A 23 -5.63 -4.51 4.80
C PRO A 23 -5.44 -3.62 6.03
N ASP A 24 -5.25 -4.25 7.19
CA ASP A 24 -4.76 -3.53 8.36
C ASP A 24 -3.28 -3.17 8.16
N LEU A 25 -2.90 -1.91 8.35
CA LEU A 25 -1.52 -1.48 8.12
C LEU A 25 -0.54 -2.08 9.13
N GLU A 26 -0.96 -2.44 10.33
CA GLU A 26 -0.08 -3.15 11.27
C GLU A 26 0.29 -4.55 10.77
N ASP A 27 -0.67 -5.25 10.16
CA ASP A 27 -0.43 -6.57 9.55
C ASP A 27 0.50 -6.44 8.33
N VAL A 28 0.30 -5.43 7.49
CA VAL A 28 1.15 -5.16 6.31
C VAL A 28 2.57 -4.78 6.72
N ARG A 29 2.74 -3.99 7.78
CA ARG A 29 4.06 -3.67 8.36
C ARG A 29 4.74 -4.93 8.88
N THR A 30 4.03 -5.72 9.67
CA THR A 30 4.57 -6.99 10.20
C THR A 30 5.00 -7.92 9.07
N PHE A 31 4.20 -8.04 8.01
CA PHE A 31 4.55 -8.86 6.86
C PHE A 31 5.79 -8.35 6.12
N SER A 32 5.87 -7.04 5.86
CA SER A 32 7.04 -6.45 5.21
C SER A 32 8.31 -6.51 6.07
N ASP A 33 8.20 -6.39 7.40
CA ASP A 33 9.33 -6.61 8.32
C ASP A 33 9.84 -8.06 8.26
N GLN A 34 8.94 -9.05 8.14
CA GLN A 34 9.32 -10.45 7.98
C GLN A 34 10.02 -10.72 6.64
N LEU A 35 9.53 -10.13 5.55
CA LEU A 35 10.19 -10.21 4.24
C LEU A 35 11.57 -9.56 4.28
N HIS A 36 11.68 -8.40 4.94
CA HIS A 36 12.93 -7.70 5.10
C HIS A 36 13.96 -8.52 5.89
N ALA A 37 13.56 -9.06 7.03
CA ALA A 37 14.39 -9.95 7.84
C ALA A 37 14.82 -11.23 7.08
N ALA A 38 14.00 -11.72 6.15
CA ALA A 38 14.35 -12.87 5.31
C ALA A 38 15.37 -12.52 4.21
N GLY A 39 15.48 -11.26 3.80
CA GLY A 39 16.48 -10.77 2.86
C GLY A 39 16.40 -11.36 1.45
N LYS A 40 15.25 -11.92 1.06
CA LYS A 40 15.03 -12.56 -0.24
C LYS A 40 13.96 -11.81 -1.03
N PRO A 41 14.13 -11.64 -2.35
CA PRO A 41 13.10 -11.02 -3.16
C PRO A 41 11.81 -11.84 -3.11
N TRP A 42 10.68 -11.14 -3.14
CA TRP A 42 9.35 -11.74 -3.11
C TRP A 42 8.46 -11.00 -4.10
N VAL A 43 7.65 -11.77 -4.83
CA VAL A 43 6.55 -11.26 -5.65
C VAL A 43 5.36 -12.16 -5.36
N GLY A 44 4.21 -11.58 -5.03
CA GLY A 44 3.05 -12.39 -4.73
C GLY A 44 1.84 -11.60 -4.29
N PHE A 45 0.92 -12.32 -3.64
CA PHE A 45 -0.38 -11.80 -3.25
C PHE A 45 -0.55 -11.85 -1.74
N PHE A 46 -0.97 -10.75 -1.13
CA PHE A 46 -1.21 -10.64 0.30
C PHE A 46 -2.49 -9.85 0.58
N GLN A 47 -3.40 -10.45 1.37
CA GLN A 47 -4.67 -9.86 1.80
C GLN A 47 -5.49 -9.13 0.71
N GLY A 48 -5.52 -9.67 -0.51
CA GLY A 48 -6.32 -9.09 -1.59
C GLY A 48 -5.53 -8.30 -2.63
N TRP A 49 -4.22 -8.12 -2.43
CA TRP A 49 -3.40 -7.21 -3.23
C TRP A 49 -2.12 -7.89 -3.72
N ASP A 50 -1.75 -7.58 -4.96
CA ASP A 50 -0.43 -7.91 -5.49
C ASP A 50 0.64 -7.01 -4.85
N GLY A 51 1.83 -7.55 -4.67
CA GLY A 51 2.95 -6.83 -4.09
C GLY A 51 4.29 -7.46 -4.43
N GLU A 52 5.32 -6.72 -4.07
CA GLU A 52 6.71 -7.08 -4.29
C GLU A 52 7.58 -6.59 -3.13
N TYR A 53 8.65 -7.34 -2.86
CA TYR A 53 9.75 -6.94 -2.02
C TYR A 53 11.06 -7.18 -2.75
N LEU A 54 11.91 -6.15 -2.76
CA LEU A 54 13.26 -6.17 -3.29
C LEU A 54 14.23 -5.90 -2.13
N PRO A 55 15.21 -6.80 -1.86
CA PRO A 55 16.24 -6.53 -0.87
C PRO A 55 17.20 -5.45 -1.34
N SER A 56 17.93 -4.87 -0.41
CA SER A 56 18.94 -3.86 -0.72
C SER A 56 20.03 -4.43 -1.63
N GLU A 57 20.59 -3.59 -2.48
CA GLU A 57 21.76 -3.93 -3.28
C GLU A 57 22.90 -2.94 -3.02
N PRO A 58 24.17 -3.42 -2.95
CA PRO A 58 25.31 -2.53 -2.73
C PRO A 58 25.56 -1.58 -3.91
N THR A 59 25.02 -1.90 -5.09
CA THR A 59 25.16 -1.05 -6.28
C THR A 59 24.07 0.02 -6.26
N PRO A 60 24.40 1.32 -6.35
CA PRO A 60 23.39 2.37 -6.41
C PRO A 60 22.69 2.42 -7.78
N PRO A 61 21.47 2.97 -7.85
CA PRO A 61 20.76 3.13 -9.12
C PRO A 61 21.53 4.07 -10.08
N PRO A 62 21.51 3.82 -11.40
CA PRO A 62 22.19 4.66 -12.37
C PRO A 62 21.76 6.14 -12.27
N GLY A 63 22.74 7.05 -12.17
CA GLY A 63 22.49 8.49 -12.05
C GLY A 63 22.00 8.97 -10.67
N SER A 64 21.91 8.06 -9.68
CA SER A 64 21.60 8.42 -8.30
C SER A 64 22.82 8.94 -7.54
N LYS A 65 22.58 9.79 -6.53
CA LYS A 65 23.58 10.20 -5.53
C LYS A 65 23.66 9.25 -4.33
N MET A 66 22.85 8.19 -4.33
CA MET A 66 22.85 7.19 -3.26
C MET A 66 24.12 6.35 -3.29
N THR A 67 24.46 5.78 -2.15
CA THR A 67 25.61 4.87 -2.00
C THR A 67 25.26 3.41 -2.20
N PHE A 68 23.97 3.07 -2.26
CA PHE A 68 23.40 1.73 -2.44
C PHE A 68 21.97 1.85 -3.01
N THR A 69 21.39 0.74 -3.47
CA THR A 69 19.95 0.64 -3.78
C THR A 69 19.24 0.14 -2.52
N PRO A 70 18.27 0.90 -1.98
CA PRO A 70 17.60 0.53 -0.75
C PRO A 70 16.68 -0.67 -0.94
N ALA A 71 16.43 -1.41 0.14
CA ALA A 71 15.34 -2.39 0.13
C ALA A 71 14.01 -1.65 -0.03
N GLU A 72 13.09 -2.26 -0.78
CA GLU A 72 11.79 -1.69 -1.09
C GLU A 72 10.71 -2.77 -0.97
N PHE A 73 9.60 -2.41 -0.34
CA PHE A 73 8.37 -3.19 -0.30
C PHE A 73 7.24 -2.35 -0.88
N VAL A 74 6.42 -2.97 -1.73
CA VAL A 74 5.21 -2.36 -2.28
C VAL A 74 4.05 -3.34 -2.24
N LEU A 75 2.86 -2.83 -2.00
CA LEU A 75 1.62 -3.59 -2.01
C LEU A 75 0.48 -2.71 -2.53
N GLY A 76 -0.31 -3.26 -3.45
CA GLY A 76 -1.53 -2.64 -3.95
C GLY A 76 -1.38 -1.91 -5.30
N ASP A 77 -2.43 -1.18 -5.65
CA ASP A 77 -2.53 -0.39 -6.88
C ASP A 77 -2.77 1.08 -6.51
N SER A 78 -1.84 1.95 -6.92
CA SER A 78 -1.87 3.41 -6.66
C SER A 78 -3.18 4.13 -7.03
N ARG A 79 -4.00 3.56 -7.92
CA ARG A 79 -5.30 4.14 -8.33
C ARG A 79 -6.41 3.86 -7.32
N VAL A 80 -6.28 2.82 -6.51
CA VAL A 80 -7.29 2.40 -5.54
C VAL A 80 -6.74 2.54 -4.12
N TRP A 81 -5.65 1.84 -3.84
CA TRP A 81 -4.94 1.84 -2.57
C TRP A 81 -3.52 1.29 -2.79
N PHE A 82 -2.54 2.00 -2.26
CA PHE A 82 -1.14 1.60 -2.30
C PHE A 82 -0.48 1.83 -0.96
N PHE A 83 0.41 0.91 -0.59
CA PHE A 83 1.30 1.04 0.54
C PHE A 83 2.71 0.60 0.15
N GLY A 84 3.70 1.44 0.46
CA GLY A 84 5.10 1.17 0.20
C GLY A 84 5.98 1.49 1.40
N ARG A 85 7.08 0.76 1.54
CA ARG A 85 8.13 0.99 2.55
C ARG A 85 9.49 0.91 1.88
N MET A 86 10.36 1.87 2.16
CA MET A 86 11.72 1.93 1.61
C MET A 86 12.76 2.16 2.71
N TRP A 87 13.76 1.30 2.78
CA TRP A 87 14.88 1.37 3.75
C TRP A 87 15.99 2.31 3.25
N GLU A 88 15.62 3.56 2.98
CA GLU A 88 16.51 4.55 2.36
C GLU A 88 17.75 4.91 3.20
N ASN A 89 17.67 4.69 4.52
CA ASN A 89 18.75 4.96 5.48
C ASN A 89 19.55 3.70 5.86
N GLY A 90 19.27 2.56 5.22
CA GLY A 90 19.92 1.26 5.45
C GLY A 90 18.99 0.24 6.12
N ASP A 91 19.35 -1.03 5.99
CA ASP A 91 18.51 -2.18 6.39
C ASP A 91 18.21 -2.21 7.90
N GLU A 92 19.14 -1.74 8.73
CA GLU A 92 18.97 -1.70 10.19
C GLU A 92 18.18 -0.48 10.68
N GLN A 93 17.74 0.39 9.78
CA GLN A 93 17.01 1.61 10.11
C GLN A 93 15.52 1.47 9.77
N PRO A 94 14.63 2.23 10.43
CA PRO A 94 13.22 2.21 10.08
C PRO A 94 13.01 2.71 8.63
N PRO A 95 12.12 2.08 7.85
CA PRO A 95 11.84 2.51 6.50
C PRO A 95 10.95 3.74 6.46
N ALA A 96 11.07 4.53 5.40
CA ALA A 96 10.10 5.54 5.04
C ALA A 96 8.83 4.86 4.50
N GLU A 97 7.66 5.27 4.99
CA GLU A 97 6.37 4.74 4.52
C GLU A 97 5.69 5.71 3.56
N THR A 98 5.06 5.18 2.51
CA THR A 98 4.17 5.93 1.62
C THR A 98 2.85 5.19 1.50
N CYS A 99 1.73 5.92 1.66
CA CYS A 99 0.39 5.37 1.44
C CYS A 99 -0.42 6.34 0.58
N SER A 100 -1.12 5.83 -0.42
CA SER A 100 -1.89 6.65 -1.36
C SER A 100 -3.15 5.94 -1.86
N GLY A 101 -4.01 6.72 -2.52
CA GLY A 101 -5.28 6.27 -3.08
C GLY A 101 -6.50 6.81 -2.31
N PRO A 102 -7.67 6.90 -2.97
CA PRO A 102 -8.90 7.41 -2.35
C PRO A 102 -9.31 6.58 -1.11
N ALA A 103 -9.02 5.28 -1.11
CA ALA A 103 -9.30 4.41 0.03
C ALA A 103 -8.30 4.59 1.20
N ALA A 104 -7.13 5.19 0.96
CA ALA A 104 -6.14 5.48 2.00
C ALA A 104 -6.41 6.81 2.75
N GLN A 105 -7.13 7.75 2.13
CA GLN A 105 -7.28 9.13 2.63
C GLN A 105 -8.43 9.33 3.62
N GLY A 106 -9.22 8.30 3.93
CA GLY A 106 -10.38 8.42 4.84
C GLY A 106 -11.52 9.32 4.31
N THR A 107 -11.33 10.01 3.19
CA THR A 107 -12.38 10.71 2.43
C THR A 107 -13.14 9.73 1.58
N VAL A 108 -13.95 8.94 2.25
CA VAL A 108 -15.06 8.28 1.62
C VAL A 108 -16.29 8.75 2.38
N GLU A 109 -16.95 9.77 1.82
CA GLU A 109 -18.06 10.46 2.49
C GLU A 109 -19.12 9.44 2.94
N HIS A 110 -19.35 9.42 4.25
CA HIS A 110 -20.47 8.72 4.87
C HIS A 110 -21.75 9.48 4.51
N ASN A 111 -22.36 9.18 3.38
CA ASN A 111 -23.69 9.69 3.08
C ASN A 111 -24.70 9.07 4.07
N VAL A 112 -25.10 9.88 5.04
CA VAL A 112 -26.18 9.64 5.99
C VAL A 112 -27.48 9.56 5.20
N LEU A 113 -28.10 8.38 5.20
CA LEU A 113 -29.44 8.18 4.65
C LEU A 113 -30.47 8.84 5.59
N VAL A 114 -30.97 10.01 5.20
CA VAL A 114 -32.23 10.56 5.71
C VAL A 114 -33.33 10.09 4.76
N TYR A 115 -34.13 9.10 5.19
CA TYR A 115 -35.39 8.78 4.52
C TYR A 115 -36.47 9.74 5.04
N ALA A 116 -37.14 10.44 4.12
CA ALA A 116 -38.44 11.07 4.34
C ALA A 116 -39.43 10.49 3.32
#